data_AF-A0A950ZZN9-F1
#
_entry.id   AF-A0A950ZZN9-F1
#
_cell.length_a   1.000
_cell.length_b   1.000
_cell.length_c   1.000
_cell.angle_alpha   90.00
_cell.angle_beta   90.00
_cell.angle_gamma   90.00
#
_symmetry.space_group_name_H-M   'P 1'
#
loop_
_entity.id
_entity.type
_entity.pdbx_description
1 polymer ?
#
loop_
_entity_poly.entity_id
_entity_poly.type
_entity_poly.pdbx_seq_one_letter_code
_entity_poly.pdbx_strand_id
1 'polypeptide(L)'
;MPPKPVNPFLKLALEFAPLGLFFIANGRFGIFAATAIFMAAILVALAVSYVLMRKLPIMALVSAVVVVVFGGLTLALHDDLFIKMKPTIVNSLFGGALL
;
A
#
# COMPACT_ATOMS: atom_id res chain seq x y z
N MET A 1 -21.31 26.19 6.10
CA MET A 1 -19.89 26.43 6.41
C MET A 1 -19.08 26.31 5.13
N PRO A 2 -18.43 27.38 4.65
CA PRO A 2 -17.52 27.29 3.51
C PRO A 2 -16.35 26.37 3.89
N PRO A 3 -15.91 25.48 2.99
CA PRO A 3 -14.81 24.54 3.26
C PRO A 3 -13.53 25.32 3.57
N LYS A 4 -12.87 24.97 4.68
CA LYS A 4 -11.61 25.58 5.10
C LYS A 4 -10.56 25.35 3.99
N PRO A 5 -9.85 26.38 3.50
CA PRO A 5 -8.84 26.21 2.46
C PRO A 5 -7.72 25.34 3.03
N VAL A 6 -7.69 24.08 2.63
CA VAL A 6 -6.59 23.18 2.97
C VAL A 6 -5.39 23.53 2.11
N ASN A 7 -4.23 23.62 2.75
CA ASN A 7 -2.98 23.89 2.05
C ASN A 7 -2.76 22.83 0.97
N PRO A 8 -2.57 23.22 -0.30
CA PRO A 8 -2.35 22.29 -1.42
C PRO A 8 -1.23 21.28 -1.13
N PHE A 9 -0.17 21.73 -0.47
CA PHE A 9 0.94 20.90 -0.03
C PHE A 9 0.54 19.79 0.95
N LEU A 10 -0.40 20.04 1.85
CA LEU A 10 -0.84 19.05 2.83
C LEU A 10 -1.70 17.96 2.17
N LYS A 11 -2.51 18.35 1.19
CA LYS A 11 -3.28 17.42 0.38
C LYS A 11 -2.36 16.54 -0.48
N LEU A 12 -1.35 17.15 -1.09
CA LEU A 12 -0.32 16.43 -1.84
C LEU A 12 0.44 15.45 -0.93
N ALA A 13 0.87 15.89 0.26
CA ALA A 13 1.54 15.02 1.21
C ALA A 13 0.68 13.82 1.61
N LEU A 14 -0.63 13.99 1.83
CA LEU A 14 -1.56 12.91 2.14
C LEU A 14 -1.76 11.92 0.98
N GLU A 15 -1.75 12.40 -0.26
CA GLU A 15 -1.87 11.55 -1.45
C GLU A 15 -0.58 10.76 -1.73
N PHE A 16 0.59 11.35 -1.46
CA PHE A 16 1.89 10.74 -1.71
C PHE A 16 2.46 9.94 -0.52
N ALA A 17 1.98 10.18 0.71
CA ALA A 17 2.48 9.51 1.91
C ALA A 17 2.37 7.97 1.85
N PRO A 18 1.26 7.37 1.42
CA PRO A 18 1.17 5.92 1.34
C PRO A 18 2.15 5.36 0.32
N LEU A 19 2.25 6.00 -0.85
CA LEU A 19 3.17 5.59 -1.90
C LEU A 19 4.64 5.67 -1.44
N GLY A 20 5.02 6.75 -0.76
CA GLY A 20 6.35 6.91 -0.18
C GLY A 20 6.67 5.82 0.86
N LEU A 21 5.74 5.54 1.76
CA LEU A 21 5.88 4.45 2.74
C LEU A 21 6.01 3.08 2.06
N PHE A 22 5.26 2.83 0.99
CA PHE A 22 5.34 1.59 0.22
C PHE A 22 6.74 1.38 -0.37
N PHE A 23 7.31 2.39 -1.04
CA PHE A 23 8.64 2.28 -1.65
C PHE A 23 9.75 2.02 -0.60
N ILE A 24 9.69 2.75 0.53
CA ILE A 24 10.65 2.57 1.63
C ILE A 24 10.54 1.16 2.23
N ALA A 25 9.30 0.72 2.51
CA ALA A 25 9.06 -0.60 3.07
C ALA A 25 9.44 -1.73 2.11
N ASN A 26 9.16 -1.58 0.82
CA ASN A 26 9.48 -2.57 -0.20
C ASN A 26 11.00 -2.76 -0.34
N GLY A 27 11.76 -1.66 -0.35
CA GLY A 27 13.21 -1.71 -0.47
C GLY A 27 13.91 -2.35 0.74
N ARG A 28 13.28 -2.32 1.92
CA ARG A 28 13.91 -2.80 3.17
C ARG A 28 13.38 -4.14 3.67
N PHE A 29 12.10 -4.42 3.47
CA PHE A 29 11.37 -5.54 4.06
C PHE A 29 10.60 -6.37 3.02
N GLY A 30 10.68 -6.01 1.74
CA GLY A 30 10.03 -6.70 0.64
C GLY A 30 8.55 -6.34 0.47
N ILE A 31 7.94 -6.90 -0.58
CA ILE A 31 6.64 -6.47 -1.09
C ILE A 31 5.48 -6.73 -0.14
N PHE A 32 5.62 -7.71 0.75
CA PHE A 32 4.60 -8.09 1.72
C PHE A 32 4.47 -7.11 2.88
N ALA A 33 5.60 -6.81 3.53
CA ALA A 33 5.67 -5.79 4.55
C ALA A 33 5.27 -4.43 3.96
N ALA A 34 5.69 -4.15 2.72
CA ALA A 34 5.27 -2.95 2.00
C ALA A 34 3.76 -2.88 1.79
N THR A 35 3.12 -3.98 1.40
CA THR A 35 1.66 -4.03 1.17
C THR A 35 0.88 -3.84 2.48
N ALA A 36 1.35 -4.44 3.58
CA ALA A 36 0.76 -4.25 4.90
C ALA A 36 0.89 -2.80 5.39
N ILE A 37 2.09 -2.22 5.26
CA ILE A 37 2.37 -0.83 5.65
C ILE A 37 1.59 0.15 4.77
N PHE A 38 1.48 -0.12 3.47
CA PHE A 38 0.72 0.69 2.53
C PHE A 38 -0.79 0.70 2.85
N MET A 39 -1.37 -0.45 3.17
CA MET A 39 -2.76 -0.53 3.63
C MET A 39 -3.00 0.30 4.89
N ALA A 40 -2.13 0.15 5.90
CA ALA A 40 -2.22 0.93 7.13
C ALA A 40 -2.07 2.43 6.85
N ALA A 41 -1.11 2.81 5.99
CA ALA A 41 -0.86 4.20 5.61
C ALA A 41 -2.05 4.82 4.87
N ILE A 42 -2.68 4.10 3.94
CA ILE A 42 -3.90 4.55 3.25
C ILE A 42 -5.03 4.76 4.25
N LEU A 43 -5.26 3.81 5.17
CA LEU A 43 -6.33 3.93 6.17
C LEU A 43 -6.11 5.15 7.08
N VAL A 44 -4.88 5.37 7.54
CA VAL A 44 -4.51 6.53 8.36
C VAL A 44 -4.65 7.82 7.56
N ALA A 45 -4.18 7.86 6.31
CA ALA A 45 -4.31 9.02 5.44
C ALA A 45 -5.79 9.36 5.19
N LEU A 46 -6.64 8.35 4.97
CA LEU A 46 -8.08 8.54 4.80
C LEU A 46 -8.74 9.09 6.08
N ALA A 47 -8.38 8.55 7.25
CA ALA A 47 -8.90 9.00 8.54
C ALA A 47 -8.49 10.45 8.85
N VAL A 48 -7.22 10.79 8.65
CA VAL A 48 -6.70 12.16 8.83
C VAL A 48 -7.35 13.11 7.82
N SER A 49 -7.50 12.70 6.56
CA SER A 49 -8.18 13.49 5.52
C SER A 49 -9.66 13.70 5.86
N TYR A 50 -10.35 12.70 6.40
CA TYR A 50 -11.73 12.83 6.86
C TYR A 50 -11.89 13.83 7.99
N VAL A 51 -11.03 13.77 9.01
CA VAL A 51 -11.04 14.69 10.16
C VAL A 51 -10.71 16.12 9.73
N LEU A 52 -9.76 16.29 8.82
CA LEU A 52 -9.24 17.61 8.46
C LEU A 52 -10.07 18.31 7.37
N MET A 53 -10.52 17.57 6.35
CA MET A 53 -11.19 18.15 5.17
C MET A 53 -12.70 17.94 5.17
N ARG A 54 -13.23 16.92 5.88
CA ARG A 54 -14.63 16.46 5.80
C ARG A 54 -15.17 16.23 4.36
N LYS A 55 -14.30 16.29 3.35
CA LYS A 55 -14.54 15.98 1.95
C LYS A 55 -13.61 14.85 1.57
N LEU A 56 -14.16 13.65 1.46
CA LEU A 56 -13.44 12.52 0.90
C LEU A 56 -13.58 12.60 -0.63
N PRO A 57 -12.47 12.73 -1.38
CA PRO A 57 -12.53 12.53 -2.82
C PRO A 57 -12.96 11.09 -3.07
N ILE A 58 -14.10 10.91 -3.76
CA ILE A 58 -14.71 9.59 -4.01
C ILE A 58 -13.68 8.62 -4.61
N MET A 59 -12.79 9.10 -5.48
CA MET A 59 -11.68 8.33 -6.04
C MET A 59 -10.76 7.71 -4.98
N ALA A 60 -10.36 8.47 -3.95
CA ALA A 60 -9.48 7.97 -2.89
C ALA A 60 -10.19 6.94 -2.00
N LEU A 61 -11.49 7.10 -1.77
CA LEU A 61 -12.29 6.14 -1.05
C LEU A 61 -12.38 4.80 -1.81
N VAL A 62 -12.64 4.87 -3.12
CA VAL A 62 -12.68 3.67 -3.98
C VAL A 62 -11.31 2.98 -3.98
N SER A 63 -10.21 3.72 -4.14
CA SER A 63 -8.86 3.15 -4.06
C SER A 63 -8.58 2.52 -2.70
N ALA A 64 -8.99 3.14 -1.60
CA ALA A 64 -8.81 2.58 -0.26
C ALA A 64 -9.60 1.28 -0.07
N VAL A 65 -10.85 1.23 -0.53
CA VAL A 65 -11.66 0.01 -0.50
C VAL A 65 -10.99 -1.10 -1.31
N VAL A 66 -10.55 -0.80 -2.54
CA VAL A 66 -9.86 -1.77 -3.40
C VAL A 66 -8.58 -2.27 -2.73
N VAL A 67 -7.76 -1.38 -2.18
CA VAL A 67 -6.50 -1.75 -1.50
C VAL A 67 -6.75 -2.57 -0.25
N VAL A 68 -7.76 -2.26 0.55
CA VAL A 68 -8.12 -3.03 1.75
C VAL A 68 -8.68 -4.39 1.38
N VAL A 69 -9.51 -4.49 0.33
CA VAL A 69 -10.06 -5.77 -0.13
C VAL A 69 -8.98 -6.65 -0.76
N PHE A 70 -8.22 -6.13 -1.74
CA PHE A 70 -7.18 -6.92 -2.42
C PHE A 70 -5.94 -7.14 -1.56
N GLY A 71 -5.48 -6.13 -0.82
CA GLY A 71 -4.36 -6.26 0.11
C GLY A 71 -4.74 -7.12 1.32
N GLY A 72 -5.96 -6.97 1.83
CA GLY A 72 -6.51 -7.82 2.89
C GLY A 72 -6.64 -9.27 2.44
N LEU A 73 -7.08 -9.51 1.20
CA LEU A 73 -7.09 -10.85 0.62
C LEU A 73 -5.66 -11.40 0.45
N THR A 74 -4.69 -10.57 0.08
CA THR A 74 -3.26 -10.94 -0.03
C THR A 74 -2.69 -11.36 1.33
N LEU A 75 -3.11 -10.71 2.43
CA LEU A 75 -2.72 -11.09 3.79
C LEU A 75 -3.53 -12.25 4.35
N ALA A 76 -4.83 -12.32 4.07
CA ALA A 76 -5.76 -13.31 4.62
C ALA A 76 -5.62 -14.69 3.98
N LEU A 77 -5.29 -14.75 2.68
CA LEU A 77 -5.00 -16.02 2.01
C LEU A 77 -3.67 -16.64 2.46
N HIS A 78 -2.85 -15.91 3.24
CA HIS A 78 -1.61 -16.41 3.88
C HIS A 78 -0.80 -17.38 2.99
N ASP A 79 -0.64 -17.05 1.71
CA ASP A 79 0.20 -17.87 0.83
C ASP A 79 1.67 -17.48 0.98
N ASP A 80 2.14 -17.58 2.23
CA ASP A 80 3.54 -17.49 2.67
C ASP A 80 4.43 -18.51 1.90
N LEU A 81 3.82 -19.52 1.27
CA LEU A 81 4.49 -20.50 0.42
C LEU A 81 4.45 -20.15 -1.09
N PHE A 82 3.35 -19.69 -1.69
CA PHE A 82 3.35 -19.41 -3.15
C PHE A 82 4.17 -18.19 -3.58
N ILE A 83 4.26 -17.13 -2.78
CA ILE A 83 5.01 -15.94 -3.21
C ILE A 83 6.51 -16.09 -2.90
N LYS A 84 6.89 -16.84 -1.86
CA LYS A 84 8.31 -17.21 -1.61
C LYS A 84 8.81 -18.28 -2.58
N MET A 85 7.96 -19.21 -3.01
CA MET A 85 8.39 -20.29 -3.92
C MET A 85 8.58 -19.84 -5.36
N LYS A 86 7.97 -18.73 -5.81
CA LYS A 86 8.20 -18.20 -7.17
C LYS A 86 9.66 -17.76 -7.40
N PRO A 87 10.29 -16.94 -6.52
CA PRO A 87 11.72 -16.65 -6.60
C PRO A 87 12.60 -17.89 -6.44
N THR A 88 12.32 -18.78 -5.47
CA THR A 88 13.16 -19.95 -5.20
C THR A 88 13.15 -20.94 -6.36
N ILE A 89 11.99 -21.25 -6.96
CA ILE A 89 11.91 -22.16 -8.09
C ILE A 89 12.65 -21.58 -9.30
N VAL A 90 12.45 -20.29 -9.62
CA VAL A 90 13.16 -19.65 -10.75
C VAL A 90 14.66 -19.58 -10.49
N ASN A 91 15.09 -19.22 -9.28
CA ASN A 91 16.50 -19.09 -8.94
C ASN A 91 17.21 -20.45 -8.83
N SER A 92 16.51 -21.51 -8.40
CA SER A 92 17.00 -22.90 -8.42
C SER A 92 17.05 -23.48 -9.84
N LEU A 93 16.10 -23.15 -10.72
CA LEU A 93 16.15 -23.55 -12.14
C LEU A 93 17.32 -22.87 -12.86
N PHE A 94 17.51 -21.57 -12.66
CA PHE A 94 18.67 -20.85 -13.20
C PHE A 94 19.98 -21.37 -12.58
N GLY A 95 20.03 -21.61 -11.28
CA GLY A 95 21.21 -22.14 -10.60
C GLY A 95 21.57 -23.57 -11.03
N GLY A 96 20.59 -24.43 -11.32
CA GLY A 96 20.82 -25.78 -11.83
C GLY A 96 21.12 -25.84 -13.34
N ALA A 97 20.67 -24.86 -14.11
CA ALA A 97 20.96 -24.77 -15.55
C ALA A 97 22.32 -24.09 -15.86
N LEU A 98 22.86 -23.30 -14.93
CA LEU A 98 24.19 -22.66 -15.05
C LEU A 98 25.34 -23.49 -14.43
N LEU A 99 25.03 -24.62 -13.79
CA LEU A 99 26.00 -25.64 -13.33
C LEU A 99 26.08 -26.78 -14.36
#